data_AF-A0ABD7MZA3-F1
#
_entry.id   AF-A0ABD7MZA3-F1
#
_cell.length_a   1.000
_cell.length_b   1.000
_cell.length_c   1.000
_cell.angle_alpha   90.00
_cell.angle_beta   90.00
_cell.angle_gamma   90.00
#
_symmetry.space_group_name_H-M   'P 1'
#
loop_
_entity.id
_entity.type
_entity.pdbx_description
1 polymer ?
#
loop_
_entity_poly.entity_id
_entity_poly.type
_entity_poly.pdbx_seq_one_letter_code
_entity_poly.pdbx_strand_id
1 'polypeptide(L)'
;MNFQHLNKQQPDAHAYGFSGRRMQRMHQLQQSLEEEELPECPHSDAHLIAVSKAAKQNPIQAFHLIAEGIPHQKAIARLKGSARQLSRFTRRAMEKVYPGWEFLDAEDQNMAAFQHSMINGDTNGYRAGFNAALLALEKYIEPVSMADTLSI
;
A
#
# COMPACT_ATOMS: atom_id res chain seq x y z
N MET A 1 55.50 3.34 35.38
CA MET A 1 54.83 3.74 34.12
C MET A 1 54.39 5.19 34.27
N ASN A 2 54.99 6.12 33.51
CA ASN A 2 54.84 7.58 33.67
C ASN A 2 54.14 8.18 32.42
N PHE A 3 53.03 8.90 32.62
CA PHE A 3 52.17 9.44 31.55
C PHE A 3 52.46 10.92 31.26
N GLN A 4 53.68 11.25 30.86
CA GLN A 4 54.11 12.65 30.64
C GLN A 4 53.95 13.19 29.21
N HIS A 5 53.23 12.50 28.32
CA HIS A 5 53.11 12.88 26.90
C HIS A 5 51.74 13.42 26.47
N LEU A 6 50.77 13.54 27.39
CA LEU A 6 49.38 13.89 27.04
C LEU A 6 49.01 15.38 27.16
N ASN A 7 49.97 16.29 27.38
CA ASN A 7 49.63 17.70 27.44
C ASN A 7 50.61 18.56 26.63
N LYS A 8 50.28 18.77 25.35
CA LYS A 8 50.71 19.96 24.62
C LYS A 8 49.44 20.67 24.14
N GLN A 9 49.15 21.78 24.81
CA GLN A 9 48.15 22.75 24.38
C GLN A 9 48.67 23.58 23.19
N GLN A 10 47.72 24.07 22.40
CA GLN A 10 47.73 25.19 21.42
C GLN A 10 47.60 24.80 19.94
N PRO A 11 47.08 25.69 19.08
CA PRO A 11 46.06 26.74 19.30
C PRO A 11 44.92 26.70 18.24
N ASP A 12 43.95 27.57 18.42
CA ASP A 12 42.76 27.79 17.60
C ASP A 12 43.04 27.92 16.10
N ALA A 13 42.38 27.06 15.31
CA ALA A 13 42.22 27.25 13.87
C ALA A 13 40.76 27.63 13.58
N HIS A 14 40.50 28.94 13.63
CA HIS A 14 39.42 29.54 12.88
C HIS A 14 39.58 29.25 11.37
N ALA A 15 38.42 29.21 10.70
CA ALA A 15 38.23 29.20 9.25
C ALA A 15 38.34 27.85 8.54
N TYR A 16 37.20 27.15 8.45
CA TYR A 16 36.81 26.54 7.18
C TYR A 16 35.30 26.73 6.98
N GLY A 17 34.96 27.44 5.91
CA GLY A 17 33.59 27.85 5.60
C GLY A 17 32.65 26.67 5.43
N PHE A 18 31.66 26.57 6.31
CA PHE A 18 30.52 25.69 6.13
C PHE A 18 29.40 26.47 5.44
N SER A 19 29.38 26.40 4.11
CA SER A 19 28.36 27.04 3.28
C SER A 19 26.96 26.57 3.68
N GLY A 20 26.03 27.53 3.81
CA GLY A 20 24.60 27.33 4.09
C GLY A 20 23.81 26.58 2.99
N ARG A 21 24.45 25.73 2.19
CA ARG A 21 23.80 24.93 1.14
C ARG A 21 23.12 23.67 1.66
N ARG A 22 23.41 23.24 2.89
CA ARG A 22 22.80 22.02 3.45
C ARG A 22 21.37 22.22 3.96
N MET A 23 21.00 23.43 4.39
CA MET A 23 19.61 23.71 4.83
C MET A 23 18.64 23.88 3.65
N GLN A 24 19.09 24.37 2.50
CA GLN A 24 18.21 24.50 1.33
C GLN A 24 17.74 23.15 0.78
N ARG A 25 18.56 22.09 0.91
CA ARG A 25 18.18 20.73 0.47
C ARG A 25 17.11 20.08 1.38
N MET A 26 17.01 20.48 2.65
CA MET A 26 15.93 20.03 3.53
C MET A 26 14.59 20.69 3.17
N HIS A 27 14.60 21.98 2.83
CA HIS A 27 13.38 22.66 2.35
C HIS A 27 12.92 22.12 0.99
N GLN A 28 13.85 21.72 0.11
CA GLN A 28 13.50 21.10 -1.17
C GLN A 28 12.93 19.67 -1.04
N LEU A 29 13.32 18.93 0.00
CA LEU A 29 12.72 17.61 0.31
C LEU A 29 11.37 17.74 1.03
N GLN A 30 11.08 18.89 1.65
CA GLN A 30 9.78 19.18 2.23
C GLN A 30 8.79 19.71 1.18
N GLN A 31 9.29 20.27 0.07
CA GLN A 31 8.49 20.73 -1.08
C GLN A 31 8.28 19.65 -2.16
N SER A 32 8.92 18.48 -2.10
CA SER A 32 8.54 17.34 -2.94
C SER A 32 7.32 16.57 -2.44
N LEU A 33 6.66 17.11 -1.41
CA LEU A 33 5.24 16.88 -1.10
C LEU A 33 4.41 18.08 -1.61
N GLU A 34 4.79 18.65 -2.74
CA GLU A 34 3.80 19.20 -3.65
C GLU A 34 2.82 18.04 -3.91
N GLU A 35 1.75 18.03 -3.10
CA GLU A 35 0.41 17.75 -3.59
C GLU A 35 0.38 18.32 -5.00
N GLU A 36 0.66 17.43 -5.97
CA GLU A 36 0.03 17.54 -7.27
C GLU A 36 -1.44 17.67 -6.89
N GLU A 37 -1.93 18.91 -6.93
CA GLU A 37 -3.34 19.25 -6.78
C GLU A 37 -3.99 18.51 -7.94
N LEU A 38 -4.27 17.22 -7.70
CA LEU A 38 -4.96 16.38 -8.65
C LEU A 38 -6.25 17.16 -8.92
N PRO A 39 -6.55 17.47 -10.19
CA PRO A 39 -7.75 18.22 -10.53
C PRO A 39 -8.88 17.58 -9.74
N GLU A 40 -9.65 18.39 -8.99
CA GLU A 40 -10.72 17.90 -8.11
C GLU A 40 -11.48 16.81 -8.85
N CYS A 41 -11.13 15.55 -8.57
CA CYS A 41 -11.71 14.44 -9.31
C CYS A 41 -13.16 14.49 -8.86
N PRO A 42 -14.12 14.70 -9.78
CA PRO A 42 -15.52 14.86 -9.40
C PRO A 42 -16.12 13.58 -8.81
N HIS A 43 -15.31 12.52 -8.74
CA HIS A 43 -15.67 11.19 -8.32
C HIS A 43 -15.55 11.00 -6.83
N SER A 44 -16.46 10.18 -6.29
CA SER A 44 -16.40 9.77 -4.89
C SER A 44 -15.12 8.99 -4.58
N ASP A 45 -14.72 9.00 -3.30
CA ASP A 45 -13.64 8.16 -2.79
C ASP A 45 -13.82 6.69 -3.18
N ALA A 46 -15.06 6.19 -3.19
CA ALA A 46 -15.37 4.82 -3.55
C ALA A 46 -15.01 4.51 -5.01
N HIS A 47 -15.33 5.41 -5.93
CA HIS A 47 -14.92 5.29 -7.33
C HIS A 47 -13.39 5.28 -7.45
N LEU A 48 -12.72 6.27 -6.82
CA LEU A 48 -11.27 6.41 -6.88
C LEU A 48 -10.54 5.17 -6.34
N ILE A 49 -11.05 4.57 -5.26
CA ILE A 49 -10.54 3.29 -4.75
C ILE A 49 -10.79 2.18 -5.77
N ALA A 50 -12.02 2.03 -6.27
CA ALA A 50 -12.43 0.93 -7.15
C ALA A 50 -11.64 0.89 -8.47
N VAL A 51 -11.34 2.05 -9.08
CA VAL A 51 -10.57 2.10 -10.33
C VAL A 51 -9.06 1.88 -10.12
N SER A 52 -8.56 2.05 -8.90
CA SER A 52 -7.14 1.98 -8.59
C SER A 52 -6.52 0.60 -8.87
N LYS A 53 -5.26 0.59 -9.33
CA LYS A 53 -4.51 -0.65 -9.54
C LYS A 53 -4.36 -1.48 -8.27
N ALA A 54 -4.18 -0.81 -7.12
CA ALA A 54 -4.04 -1.47 -5.83
C ALA A 54 -5.32 -2.22 -5.43
N ALA A 55 -6.50 -1.64 -5.66
CA ALA A 55 -7.77 -2.33 -5.42
C ALA A 55 -7.95 -3.54 -6.33
N LYS A 56 -7.60 -3.43 -7.62
CA LYS A 56 -7.66 -4.58 -8.55
C LYS A 56 -6.74 -5.74 -8.13
N GLN A 57 -5.64 -5.44 -7.44
CA GLN A 57 -4.72 -6.46 -6.91
C GLN A 57 -5.20 -7.08 -5.59
N ASN A 58 -5.99 -6.34 -4.80
CA ASN A 58 -6.53 -6.77 -3.51
C ASN A 58 -8.01 -6.35 -3.35
N PRO A 59 -8.93 -6.96 -4.11
CA PRO A 59 -10.30 -6.46 -4.26
C PRO A 59 -11.16 -6.69 -3.02
N ILE A 60 -10.90 -7.76 -2.27
CA ILE A 60 -11.63 -8.06 -1.02
C ILE A 60 -11.34 -6.99 0.02
N GLN A 61 -10.08 -6.61 0.19
CA GLN A 61 -9.71 -5.56 1.14
C GLN A 61 -10.21 -4.19 0.68
N ALA A 62 -10.13 -3.90 -0.62
CA ALA A 62 -10.65 -2.65 -1.17
C ALA A 62 -12.16 -2.50 -0.91
N PHE A 63 -12.93 -3.59 -1.10
CA PHE A 63 -14.36 -3.60 -0.80
C PHE A 63 -14.64 -3.27 0.67
N HIS A 64 -13.86 -3.82 1.61
CA HIS A 64 -13.99 -3.49 3.03
C HIS A 64 -13.64 -2.04 3.34
N LEU A 65 -12.57 -1.50 2.75
CA LEU A 65 -12.17 -0.10 2.96
C LEU A 65 -13.22 0.89 2.44
N ILE A 66 -13.88 0.58 1.33
CA ILE A 66 -15.01 1.36 0.82
C ILE A 66 -16.20 1.28 1.78
N ALA A 67 -16.55 0.07 2.26
CA ALA A 67 -17.65 -0.11 3.21
C ALA A 67 -17.40 0.60 4.55
N GLU A 68 -16.14 0.72 4.97
CA GLU A 68 -15.71 1.46 6.16
C GLU A 68 -15.69 2.99 5.96
N GLY A 69 -15.88 3.48 4.72
CA GLY A 69 -15.83 4.91 4.41
C GLY A 69 -14.44 5.53 4.56
N ILE A 70 -13.38 4.76 4.32
CA ILE A 70 -12.00 5.25 4.43
C ILE A 70 -11.68 6.14 3.22
N PRO A 71 -11.11 7.35 3.42
CA PRO A 71 -10.72 8.24 2.32
C PRO A 71 -9.77 7.56 1.34
N HIS A 72 -9.88 7.87 0.04
CA HIS A 72 -9.21 7.10 -1.01
C HIS A 72 -7.69 7.08 -0.88
N GLN A 73 -7.04 8.20 -0.50
CA GLN A 73 -5.58 8.24 -0.36
C GLN A 73 -5.11 7.26 0.72
N LYS A 74 -5.82 7.23 1.86
CA LYS A 74 -5.51 6.32 2.98
C LYS A 74 -5.81 4.87 2.62
N ALA A 75 -6.91 4.61 1.92
CA ALA A 75 -7.27 3.27 1.46
C ALA A 75 -6.22 2.72 0.49
N ILE A 76 -5.82 3.50 -0.52
CA ILE A 76 -4.80 3.10 -1.51
C ILE A 76 -3.44 2.85 -0.84
N ALA A 77 -3.04 3.70 0.12
CA ALA A 77 -1.80 3.49 0.87
C ALA A 77 -1.82 2.17 1.64
N ARG A 78 -2.94 1.84 2.31
CA ARG A 78 -3.12 0.55 2.99
C ARG A 78 -3.04 -0.63 2.01
N LEU A 79 -3.74 -0.54 0.88
CA LEU A 79 -3.78 -1.60 -0.14
C LEU A 79 -2.40 -1.90 -0.73
N LYS A 80 -1.56 -0.87 -0.93
CA LYS A 80 -0.20 -1.03 -1.45
C LYS A 80 0.74 -1.78 -0.48
N GLY A 81 0.53 -1.62 0.82
CA GLY A 81 1.36 -2.26 1.86
C GLY A 81 0.80 -3.57 2.42
N SER A 82 -0.38 -3.99 1.98
CA SER A 82 -1.06 -5.17 2.51
C SER A 82 -0.86 -6.40 1.63
N ALA A 83 -0.66 -7.56 2.26
CA ALA A 83 -0.86 -8.86 1.63
C ALA A 83 -2.29 -8.97 1.09
N ARG A 84 -2.47 -9.72 0.00
CA ARG A 84 -3.81 -9.90 -0.60
C ARG A 84 -4.73 -10.59 0.42
N GLN A 85 -5.91 -10.01 0.64
CA GLN A 85 -6.86 -10.57 1.60
C GLN A 85 -7.59 -11.79 1.02
N LEU A 86 -7.72 -12.84 1.83
CA LEU A 86 -8.52 -14.02 1.51
C LEU A 86 -9.98 -13.83 1.91
N SER A 87 -10.88 -14.45 1.14
CA SER A 87 -12.29 -14.54 1.53
C SER A 87 -12.44 -15.40 2.80
N ARG A 88 -13.51 -15.17 3.57
CA ARG A 88 -13.83 -16.00 4.75
C ARG A 88 -14.04 -17.47 4.38
N PHE A 89 -14.61 -17.72 3.19
CA PHE A 89 -14.80 -19.07 2.68
C PHE A 89 -13.45 -19.76 2.43
N THR A 90 -12.57 -19.09 1.68
CA THR A 90 -11.23 -19.60 1.36
C THR A 90 -10.41 -19.87 2.60
N ARG A 91 -10.43 -18.96 3.57
CA ARG A 91 -9.74 -19.16 4.85
C ARG A 91 -10.25 -20.42 5.56
N ARG A 92 -11.56 -20.58 5.71
CA ARG A 92 -12.17 -21.77 6.34
C ARG A 92 -11.90 -23.07 5.59
N ALA A 93 -11.81 -23.01 4.27
CA ALA A 93 -11.47 -24.17 3.45
C ALA A 93 -10.02 -24.58 3.69
N MET A 94 -9.09 -23.62 3.66
CA MET A 94 -7.68 -23.88 3.88
C MET A 94 -7.36 -24.31 5.32
N GLU A 95 -8.01 -23.73 6.32
CA GLU A 95 -7.90 -24.15 7.75
C GLU A 95 -8.17 -25.64 7.96
N LYS A 96 -8.98 -26.28 7.09
CA LYS A 96 -9.31 -27.71 7.20
C LYS A 96 -8.35 -28.63 6.45
N VAL A 97 -7.68 -28.11 5.43
CA VAL A 97 -6.95 -28.92 4.44
C VAL A 97 -5.44 -28.72 4.53
N TYR A 98 -4.98 -27.57 4.99
CA TYR A 98 -3.57 -27.22 5.07
C TYR A 98 -3.05 -27.34 6.51
N PRO A 99 -2.20 -28.34 6.82
CA PRO A 99 -1.61 -28.48 8.14
C PRO A 99 -0.75 -27.27 8.51
N GLY A 100 -0.92 -26.74 9.72
CA GLY A 100 -0.15 -25.59 10.21
C GLY A 100 -0.54 -24.25 9.57
N TRP A 101 -1.73 -24.17 8.99
CA TRP A 101 -2.28 -22.94 8.39
C TRP A 101 -2.23 -21.73 9.32
N GLU A 102 -2.45 -21.94 10.61
CA GLU A 102 -2.45 -20.93 11.67
C GLU A 102 -1.07 -20.32 11.95
N PHE A 103 0.01 -20.97 11.52
CA PHE A 103 1.38 -20.48 11.70
C PHE A 103 1.89 -19.69 10.49
N LEU A 104 1.18 -19.73 9.37
CA LEU A 104 1.51 -18.96 8.19
C LEU A 104 1.11 -17.49 8.38
N ASP A 105 1.95 -16.58 7.88
CA ASP A 105 1.58 -15.18 7.79
C ASP A 105 0.54 -14.94 6.68
N ALA A 106 0.06 -13.70 6.53
CA ALA A 106 -0.99 -13.39 5.57
C ALA A 106 -0.56 -13.60 4.11
N GLU A 107 0.73 -13.40 3.79
CA GLU A 107 1.25 -13.56 2.42
C GLU A 107 1.42 -15.04 2.10
N ASP A 108 1.98 -15.82 3.03
CA ASP A 108 2.13 -17.26 2.91
C ASP A 108 0.78 -17.98 2.85
N GLN A 109 -0.20 -17.55 3.66
CA GLN A 109 -1.58 -18.01 3.55
C GLN A 109 -2.15 -17.73 2.16
N ASN A 110 -1.88 -16.55 1.61
CA ASN A 110 -2.34 -16.21 0.26
C ASN A 110 -1.72 -17.12 -0.79
N MET A 111 -0.40 -17.33 -0.73
CA MET A 111 0.35 -18.17 -1.65
C MET A 111 -0.14 -19.62 -1.61
N ALA A 112 -0.28 -20.19 -0.41
CA ALA A 112 -0.77 -21.56 -0.22
C ALA A 112 -2.21 -21.74 -0.74
N ALA A 113 -3.10 -20.77 -0.47
CA ALA A 113 -4.47 -20.80 -0.96
C ALA A 113 -4.53 -20.69 -2.50
N PHE A 114 -3.70 -19.84 -3.10
CA PHE A 114 -3.60 -19.71 -4.54
C PHE A 114 -3.11 -21.03 -5.18
N GLN A 115 -2.04 -21.62 -4.65
CA GLN A 115 -1.51 -22.89 -5.15
C GLN A 115 -2.54 -24.02 -5.07
N HIS A 116 -3.24 -24.14 -3.93
CA HIS A 116 -4.31 -25.11 -3.77
C HIS A 116 -5.43 -24.91 -4.79
N SER A 117 -5.83 -23.66 -5.07
CA SER A 117 -6.84 -23.35 -6.10
C SER A 117 -6.40 -23.80 -7.48
N MET A 118 -5.13 -23.55 -7.85
CA MET A 118 -4.58 -23.92 -9.15
C MET A 118 -4.54 -25.45 -9.36
N ILE A 119 -4.22 -26.21 -8.31
CA ILE A 119 -4.10 -27.67 -8.39
C ILE A 119 -5.47 -28.35 -8.29
N ASN A 120 -6.35 -27.84 -7.44
CA ASN A 120 -7.61 -28.50 -7.06
C ASN A 120 -8.86 -27.82 -7.65
N GLY A 121 -8.73 -27.18 -8.82
CA GLY A 121 -9.88 -26.61 -9.55
C GLY A 121 -10.67 -25.56 -8.78
N ASP A 122 -10.01 -24.71 -7.99
CA ASP A 122 -10.61 -23.67 -7.15
C ASP A 122 -11.65 -24.18 -6.12
N THR A 123 -11.50 -25.41 -5.64
CA THR A 123 -12.36 -25.98 -4.58
C THR A 123 -12.34 -25.20 -3.27
N ASN A 124 -11.27 -24.42 -3.00
CA ASN A 124 -11.20 -23.49 -1.87
C ASN A 124 -11.78 -22.09 -2.18
N GLY A 125 -12.30 -21.87 -3.39
CA GLY A 125 -12.96 -20.64 -3.82
C GLY A 125 -12.06 -19.40 -3.81
N TYR A 126 -10.74 -19.56 -3.90
CA TYR A 126 -9.80 -18.44 -3.95
C TYR A 126 -10.10 -17.53 -5.16
N ARG A 127 -10.19 -18.09 -6.37
CA ARG A 127 -10.43 -17.32 -7.60
C ARG A 127 -11.87 -16.85 -7.66
N ALA A 128 -12.82 -17.68 -7.27
CA ALA A 128 -14.24 -17.33 -7.19
C ALA A 128 -14.46 -16.13 -6.25
N GLY A 129 -13.88 -16.16 -5.05
CA GLY A 129 -13.99 -15.06 -4.08
C GLY A 129 -13.31 -13.78 -4.55
N PHE A 130 -12.14 -13.90 -5.19
CA PHE A 130 -11.44 -12.78 -5.79
C PHE A 130 -12.25 -12.12 -6.91
N ASN A 131 -12.79 -12.92 -7.84
CA ASN A 131 -13.59 -12.43 -8.96
C ASN A 131 -14.92 -11.82 -8.49
N ALA A 132 -15.57 -12.42 -7.50
CA ALA A 132 -16.78 -11.87 -6.91
C ALA A 132 -16.53 -10.49 -6.29
N ALA A 133 -15.38 -10.30 -5.64
CA ALA A 133 -15.00 -9.00 -5.11
C ALA A 133 -14.69 -7.98 -6.21
N LEU A 134 -14.05 -8.39 -7.32
CA LEU A 134 -13.87 -7.51 -8.48
C LEU A 134 -15.21 -7.03 -9.05
N LEU A 135 -16.15 -7.95 -9.29
CA LEU A 135 -17.49 -7.62 -9.77
C LEU A 135 -18.26 -6.72 -8.78
N ALA A 136 -18.02 -6.89 -7.48
CA ALA A 136 -18.60 -6.02 -6.46
C ALA A 136 -18.00 -4.61 -6.52
N LEU A 137 -16.71 -4.48 -6.81
CA LEU A 137 -16.05 -3.17 -6.97
C LEU A 137 -16.57 -2.41 -8.19
N GLU A 138 -16.93 -3.09 -9.28
CA GLU A 138 -17.49 -2.46 -10.47
C GLU A 138 -18.75 -1.64 -10.17
N LYS A 139 -19.50 -1.99 -9.11
CA LYS A 139 -20.70 -1.24 -8.68
C LYS A 139 -20.38 0.14 -8.11
N TYR A 140 -19.14 0.38 -7.70
CA TYR A 140 -18.69 1.68 -7.21
C TYR A 140 -18.06 2.54 -8.31
N ILE A 141 -17.91 1.99 -9.53
CA ILE A 141 -17.39 2.75 -10.66
C ILE A 141 -18.52 3.62 -11.22
N GLU A 142 -18.46 4.91 -10.87
CA GLU A 142 -19.27 5.96 -11.49
C GLU A 142 -19.06 6.02 -13.02
N PRO A 143 -20.11 6.42 -13.78
CA PRO A 143 -19.99 6.61 -15.22
C PRO A 143 -19.01 7.75 -15.56
N VAL A 144 -18.37 7.64 -16.72
CA VAL A 144 -17.45 8.66 -17.24
C VAL A 144 -18.18 10.00 -17.35
N SER A 145 -17.66 11.01 -16.65
CA SER A 145 -18.17 12.37 -16.67
C SER A 145 -17.49 13.18 -17.80
N MET A 146 -18.11 14.29 -18.21
CA MET A 146 -17.52 15.18 -19.22
C MET A 146 -16.15 15.74 -18.77
N ALA A 147 -15.92 15.89 -17.47
CA ALA A 147 -14.63 16.34 -16.93
C ALA A 147 -13.49 15.34 -17.22
N ASP A 148 -13.79 14.05 -17.25
CA ASP A 148 -12.79 13.00 -17.54
C ASP A 148 -12.36 13.01 -19.00
N THR A 149 -13.25 13.42 -19.90
CA THR A 149 -12.97 13.49 -21.35
C THR A 149 -12.13 14.71 -21.74
N LEU A 150 -12.09 15.74 -20.89
CA LEU A 150 -11.34 16.98 -21.11
C LEU A 150 -9.91 16.92 -20.54
N SER A 151 -9.59 15.84 -19.82
CA SER A 151 -8.29 15.63 -19.15
C SER A 151 -7.34 14.71 -19.94
N ILE A 152 -7.65 14.41 -21.20
CA ILE A 152 -6.83 13.63 -22.15
C ILE A 152 -6.07 14.58 -23.07
#